data_AF-A0A0W0WDY7-F1
#
_entry.id   AF-A0A0W0WDY7-F1
#
_cell.length_a   1.000
_cell.length_b   1.000
_cell.length_c   1.000
_cell.angle_alpha   90.00
_cell.angle_beta   90.00
_cell.angle_gamma   90.00
#
_symmetry.space_group_name_H-M   'P 1'
#
loop_
_entity.id
_entity.type
_entity.pdbx_description
1 polymer ?
#
loop_
_entity_poly.entity_id
_entity_poly.type
_entity_poly.pdbx_seq_one_letter_code
_entity_poly.pdbx_strand_id
1 'polypeptide(L)'
;MYRKVMGLSRDTFYRYKSAVVSGGVEALFDKTRRKPNHKNRVDEAIELEVRDYAIEYPGLPRYFLCGNTQRRWSYLPTNLC
;
A
#
# COMPACT_ATOMS: atom_id res chain seq x y z
N MET A 1 30.19 -18.56 11.52
CA MET A 1 30.36 -17.91 12.84
C MET A 1 29.14 -17.10 13.28
N TYR A 2 28.58 -16.20 12.47
CA TYR A 2 27.45 -15.31 12.87
C TYR A 2 26.16 -16.01 13.35
N ARG A 3 25.79 -17.15 12.74
CA ARG A 3 24.59 -17.93 13.10
C ARG A 3 24.66 -18.57 14.50
N LYS A 4 25.86 -18.89 15.00
CA LYS A 4 26.05 -19.50 16.34
C LYS A 4 26.12 -18.48 17.48
N VAL A 5 26.64 -17.27 17.20
CA VAL A 5 26.86 -16.24 18.23
C VAL A 5 25.59 -15.41 18.49
N MET A 6 24.80 -15.13 17.44
CA MET A 6 23.65 -14.22 17.53
C MET A 6 22.32 -14.88 17.14
N GLY A 7 22.31 -16.15 16.71
CA GLY A 7 21.10 -16.80 16.18
C GLY A 7 20.56 -16.21 14.86
N LEU A 8 21.26 -15.24 14.26
CA LEU A 8 20.86 -14.51 13.07
C LEU A 8 21.59 -15.03 11.82
N SER A 9 20.97 -14.97 10.65
CA SER A 9 21.68 -15.22 9.39
C SER A 9 22.70 -14.11 9.11
N ARG A 10 23.72 -14.45 8.31
CA ARG A 10 24.77 -13.49 7.89
C ARG A 10 24.14 -12.25 7.25
N ASP A 11 23.17 -12.44 6.37
CA ASP A 11 22.50 -11.36 5.63
C ASP A 11 21.74 -10.42 6.55
N THR A 12 21.05 -10.95 7.57
CA THR A 12 20.34 -10.13 8.54
C THR A 12 21.30 -9.26 9.35
N PHE A 13 22.49 -9.78 9.70
CA PHE A 13 23.51 -9.03 10.41
C PHE A 13 24.04 -7.84 9.59
N TYR A 14 24.37 -8.06 8.31
CA TYR A 14 24.89 -6.98 7.48
C TYR A 14 23.84 -5.90 7.18
N ARG A 15 22.56 -6.26 7.06
CA ARG A 15 21.45 -5.28 6.95
C ARG A 15 21.28 -4.44 8.20
N TYR A 16 21.45 -5.04 9.38
CA TYR A 16 21.41 -4.31 10.64
C TYR A 16 22.63 -3.39 10.79
N LYS A 17 23.83 -3.91 10.49
CA LYS A 17 25.08 -3.13 10.51
C LYS A 17 25.01 -1.92 9.58
N SER A 18 24.50 -2.10 8.35
CA SER A 18 24.37 -0.99 7.41
C SER A 18 23.39 0.07 7.89
N ALA A 19 22.25 -0.33 8.48
CA ALA A 19 21.25 0.59 9.02
C ALA A 19 21.78 1.41 10.21
N VAL A 20 22.53 0.76 11.12
CA VAL A 20 23.19 1.43 12.24
C VAL A 20 24.23 2.45 11.76
N VAL A 21 25.01 2.11 10.72
CA VAL A 21 26.02 3.01 10.15
C VAL A 21 25.39 4.19 9.41
N SER A 22 24.27 4.00 8.72
CA SER A 22 23.68 5.03 7.86
C SER A 22 22.72 5.99 8.58
N GLY A 23 22.05 5.58 9.66
CA GLY A 23 21.02 6.41 10.29
C GLY A 23 20.73 6.09 11.75
N GLY A 24 21.72 5.54 12.46
CA GLY A 24 21.65 5.31 13.90
C GLY A 24 20.43 4.45 14.30
N VAL A 25 19.88 4.72 15.48
CA VAL A 25 18.74 3.96 16.03
C VAL A 25 17.42 4.31 15.31
N GLU A 26 17.28 5.52 14.79
CA GLU A 26 16.07 6.00 14.09
C GLU A 26 15.83 5.25 12.78
N ALA A 27 16.88 4.94 12.02
CA ALA A 27 16.78 4.16 10.78
C ALA A 27 16.28 2.72 11.00
N LEU A 28 16.32 2.20 12.24
CA LEU A 28 15.76 0.88 12.56
C LEU A 28 14.24 0.95 12.76
N PHE A 29 13.71 2.09 13.19
CA PHE A 29 12.28 2.29 13.42
C PHE A 29 11.50 2.63 12.15
N ASP A 30 12.17 3.10 11.09
CA ASP A 30 11.58 3.57 9.82
C ASP A 30 10.98 2.49 8.90
N LYS A 31 10.54 1.36 9.46
CA LYS A 31 9.71 0.36 8.77
C LYS A 31 8.24 0.57 9.07
N THR A 32 7.75 1.79 8.88
CA THR A 32 6.31 2.06 9.00
C THR A 32 5.58 1.38 7.84
N ARG A 33 4.73 0.39 8.12
CA ARG A 33 3.81 -0.21 7.13
C ARG A 33 2.70 0.75 6.68
N ARG A 34 2.62 1.94 7.27
CA ARG A 34 1.61 2.98 7.00
C ARG A 34 2.02 3.94 5.88
N LYS A 35 3.01 3.59 5.07
CA LYS A 35 3.31 4.37 3.86
C LYS A 35 2.25 4.05 2.81
N PRO A 36 1.54 5.06 2.26
CA PRO A 36 0.58 4.83 1.19
C PRO A 36 1.29 4.21 -0.01
N ASN A 37 0.70 3.16 -0.59
CA ASN A 37 1.23 2.54 -1.79
C ASN A 37 0.87 3.42 -3.00
N HIS A 38 1.83 4.16 -3.56
CA HIS A 38 1.61 5.02 -4.72
C HIS A 38 1.02 4.27 -5.93
N LYS A 39 1.24 2.96 -6.04
CA LYS A 39 0.65 2.13 -7.11
C LYS A 39 -0.87 1.96 -6.99
N ASN A 40 -1.41 2.13 -5.78
CA ASN A 40 -2.84 2.07 -5.51
C ASN A 40 -3.47 3.47 -5.48
N ARG A 41 -2.72 4.52 -5.87
CA ARG A 41 -3.27 5.88 -5.94
C ARG A 41 -4.06 5.99 -7.23
N VAL A 42 -5.35 6.27 -7.08
CA VAL A 42 -6.29 6.48 -8.18
C VAL A 42 -6.37 7.99 -8.45
N ASP A 43 -6.77 8.37 -9.65
CA ASP A 43 -7.02 9.78 -10.00
C ASP A 43 -8.17 10.36 -9.18
N GLU A 44 -8.05 11.61 -8.75
CA GLU A 44 -9.01 12.26 -7.87
C GLU A 44 -10.40 12.40 -8.51
N ALA A 45 -10.48 12.57 -9.84
CA ALA A 45 -11.75 12.65 -10.54
C ALA A 45 -12.55 11.33 -10.41
N ILE A 46 -11.84 10.22 -10.40
CA ILE A 46 -12.44 8.89 -10.28
C ILE A 46 -12.93 8.65 -8.85
N GLU A 47 -12.17 9.08 -7.84
CA GLU A 47 -12.58 8.96 -6.44
C GLU A 47 -13.86 9.75 -6.14
N LEU A 48 -14.01 10.93 -6.75
CA LEU A 48 -15.21 11.74 -6.64
C LEU A 48 -16.43 11.06 -7.27
N GLU A 49 -16.30 10.54 -8.48
CA GLU A 49 -17.38 9.81 -9.16
C GLU A 49 -17.84 8.56 -8.38
N VAL A 50 -16.89 7.78 -7.83
CA VAL A 50 -17.21 6.61 -6.99
C VAL A 50 -17.93 7.04 -5.71
N ARG A 51 -17.53 8.16 -5.11
CA ARG A 51 -18.18 8.73 -3.92
C ARG A 51 -19.62 9.16 -4.22
N ASP A 52 -19.83 9.91 -5.30
CA ASP A 52 -21.16 10.42 -5.67
C ASP A 52 -22.11 9.26 -5.98
N TYR A 53 -21.61 8.24 -6.70
CA TYR A 53 -22.37 7.02 -6.96
C TYR A 53 -22.71 6.22 -5.68
N ALA A 54 -21.82 6.22 -4.68
CA ALA A 54 -22.10 5.60 -3.38
C ALA A 54 -23.16 6.37 -2.57
N ILE A 55 -23.24 7.69 -2.72
CA ILE A 55 -24.27 8.53 -2.10
C ILE A 55 -25.63 8.29 -2.76
N GLU A 56 -25.67 8.15 -4.09
CA GLU A 56 -26.89 7.80 -4.83
C GLU A 56 -27.47 6.44 -4.42
N TYR A 57 -26.61 5.46 -4.11
CA TYR A 57 -27.01 4.08 -3.81
C TYR A 57 -26.36 3.55 -2.52
N PRO A 58 -26.80 4.00 -1.33
CA PRO A 58 -26.14 3.72 -0.05
C PRO A 58 -26.22 2.25 0.40
N GLY A 59 -27.13 1.45 -0.18
CA GLY A 59 -27.29 0.03 0.12
C GLY A 59 -26.40 -0.89 -0.71
N LEU A 60 -25.68 -0.38 -1.72
CA LEU A 60 -24.83 -1.21 -2.56
C LEU A 60 -23.50 -1.51 -1.86
N PRO A 61 -23.08 -2.78 -1.81
CA PRO A 61 -21.77 -3.12 -1.28
C PRO A 61 -20.67 -2.69 -2.25
N ARG A 62 -19.48 -2.42 -1.71
CA ARG A 62 -18.34 -1.84 -2.42
C ARG A 62 -17.95 -2.55 -3.73
N TYR A 63 -18.08 -3.89 -3.75
CA TYR A 63 -17.77 -4.69 -4.94
C TYR A 63 -18.75 -4.45 -6.10
N PHE A 64 -20.02 -4.16 -5.80
CA PHE A 64 -21.02 -3.82 -6.81
C PHE A 64 -20.79 -2.42 -7.37
N LEU A 65 -20.40 -1.46 -6.51
CA LEU A 65 -20.04 -0.10 -6.95
C LEU A 65 -18.89 -0.16 -7.96
N CYS A 66 -17.79 -0.84 -7.61
CA CYS A 66 -16.63 -1.02 -8.48
C CYS A 66 -16.96 -1.72 -9.81
N GLY A 67 -17.75 -2.80 -9.77
CA GLY A 67 -18.12 -3.55 -10.98
C GLY A 67 -19.08 -2.79 -11.90
N ASN A 68 -19.99 -1.99 -11.35
CA ASN A 68 -20.94 -1.19 -12.13
C ASN A 68 -20.30 0.09 -12.68
N THR A 69 -19.37 0.73 -11.95
CA THR A 69 -18.62 1.88 -12.48
C THR A 69 -17.81 1.49 -13.71
N GLN A 70 -17.19 0.31 -13.73
CA GLN A 70 -16.46 -0.21 -14.90
C GLN A 70 -17.36 -0.41 -16.12
N ARG A 71 -18.61 -0.85 -15.93
CA ARG A 71 -19.58 -1.07 -17.02
C ARG A 71 -20.20 0.23 -17.53
N ARG A 72 -20.37 1.22 -16.66
CA ARG A 72 -20.96 2.53 -17.01
C ARG A 72 -19.93 3.48 -17.65
N TRP A 73 -18.67 3.39 -17.23
CA TRP A 73 -17.61 4.32 -17.62
C TRP A 73 -16.40 3.54 -18.20
N SER A 74 -16.38 3.41 -19.53
CA SER A 74 -15.40 2.57 -20.26
C SER A 74 -13.96 3.09 -20.26
N TYR A 75 -13.75 4.34 -19.85
CA TYR A 75 -12.44 5.00 -19.77
C TYR A 75 -11.76 4.84 -18.40
N LEU A 76 -12.42 4.20 -17.44
CA LEU A 76 -11.82 3.96 -16.12
C LEU A 76 -10.76 2.84 -16.18
N PRO A 77 -9.62 2.97 -15.48
CA PRO A 77 -8.58 1.96 -15.47
C PRO A 77 -9.10 0.64 -14.89
N THR A 78 -8.73 -0.49 -15.49
CA THR A 78 -9.17 -1.86 -15.12
C THR A 78 -8.74 -2.31 -13.73
N ASN A 79 -8.02 -1.46 -13.00
CA ASN A 79 -7.42 -1.75 -11.68
C ASN A 79 -8.04 -0.88 -10.59
N LEU A 80 -9.26 -0.35 -10.79
CA LEU A 80 -10.05 0.10 -9.67
C LEU A 80 -10.38 -1.15 -8.84
N CYS A 81 -9.84 -1.21 -7.63
CA CYS A 81 -9.77 -2.34 -6.70
C CYS A 81 -8.64 -3.36 -6.92
#